data_AF-A0A4R6G9N7-F1
#
_entry.id   AF-A0A4R6G9N7-F1
#
_cell.length_a   1.000
_cell.length_b   1.000
_cell.length_c   1.000
_cell.angle_alpha   90.00
_cell.angle_beta   90.00
_cell.angle_gamma   90.00
#
_symmetry.space_group_name_H-M   'P 1'
#
loop_
_entity.id
_entity.type
_entity.pdbx_description
1 polymer ?
#
loop_
_entity_poly.entity_id
_entity_poly.type
_entity_poly.pdbx_seq_one_letter_code
_entity_poly.pdbx_strand_id
1 'polypeptide(L)'
;MEIQESGRSARLNMRISPEALELLKAAAAKQEQDLSAFVLGTAMERARAILLEDHVLRLSPHAVLQLETALDSDGVVVPQLAELVRRVRGSDSSRGMADRQAFAAR
;
A
#
# COMPACT_ATOMS: atom_id res chain seq x y z
N MET A 1 5.79 22.52 9.70
CA MET A 1 5.00 21.58 8.88
C MET A 1 3.68 21.39 9.63
N GLU A 2 2.70 22.24 9.33
CA GLU A 2 1.39 22.16 9.97
C GLU A 2 0.68 20.92 9.45
N ILE A 3 0.42 19.98 10.36
CA ILE A 3 -0.49 18.88 10.11
C ILE A 3 -1.86 19.53 10.17
N GLN A 4 -2.41 19.92 9.02
CA GLN A 4 -3.81 20.33 8.94
C GLN A 4 -4.63 19.16 9.49
N GLU A 5 -5.33 19.37 10.61
CA GLU A 5 -6.35 18.42 11.06
C GLU A 5 -7.43 18.38 9.99
N SER A 6 -7.32 17.41 9.08
CA SER A 6 -8.38 17.12 8.13
C SER A 6 -9.56 16.56 8.93
N GLY A 7 -10.46 17.43 9.40
CA GLY A 7 -11.75 17.02 9.94
C GLY A 7 -12.50 16.13 8.94
N ARG A 8 -13.48 15.34 9.41
CA ARG A 8 -14.32 14.43 8.58
C ARG A 8 -15.03 15.21 7.46
N SER A 9 -14.34 15.45 6.35
CA SER A 9 -14.79 16.32 5.25
C SER A 9 -15.35 15.52 4.07
N ALA A 10 -14.91 14.27 3.91
CA ALA A 10 -15.40 13.37 2.87
C ALA A 10 -16.69 12.64 3.31
N ARG A 11 -17.65 12.53 2.39
CA ARG A 11 -18.92 11.80 2.60
C ARG A 11 -19.00 10.59 1.68
N LEU A 12 -19.37 9.44 2.25
CA LEU A 12 -19.63 8.20 1.54
C LEU A 12 -21.15 7.97 1.48
N ASN A 13 -21.73 7.98 0.28
CA ASN A 13 -23.15 7.66 0.06
C ASN A 13 -23.26 6.27 -0.53
N MET A 14 -24.11 5.41 0.05
CA MET A 14 -24.35 4.05 -0.44
C MET A 14 -25.83 3.70 -0.42
N ARG A 15 -26.24 2.84 -1.36
CA ARG A 15 -27.56 2.22 -1.37
C ARG A 15 -27.39 0.78 -0.93
N ILE A 16 -28.22 0.35 0.01
CA ILE A 16 -28.25 -1.01 0.52
C ILE A 16 -29.70 -1.49 0.56
N SER A 17 -29.91 -2.79 0.56
CA SER A 17 -31.24 -3.35 0.69
C SER A 17 -31.78 -3.12 2.12
N PRO A 18 -33.11 -3.10 2.32
CA PRO A 18 -33.70 -2.98 3.64
C PRO A 18 -33.23 -4.07 4.62
N GLU A 19 -33.07 -5.30 4.13
CA GLU A 19 -32.61 -6.44 4.93
C GLU A 19 -31.18 -6.24 5.42
N ALA A 20 -30.30 -5.74 4.54
CA ALA A 20 -28.92 -5.41 4.90
C ALA A 20 -28.86 -4.27 5.93
N LEU A 21 -29.74 -3.27 5.82
CA LEU A 21 -29.81 -2.18 6.80
C LEU A 21 -30.19 -2.69 8.19
N GLU A 22 -31.19 -3.57 8.29
CA GLU A 22 -31.61 -4.13 9.58
C GLU A 22 -30.53 -5.02 10.20
N LEU A 23 -29.84 -5.81 9.39
CA LEU A 23 -28.70 -6.60 9.85
C LEU A 23 -27.58 -5.73 10.43
N LEU A 24 -27.21 -4.65 9.72
CA LEU A 24 -26.17 -3.73 10.19
C LEU A 24 -26.57 -2.99 11.46
N LYS A 25 -27.83 -2.57 11.59
CA LYS A 25 -28.34 -1.97 12.83
C LYS A 25 -28.27 -2.93 14.01
N ALA A 26 -28.69 -4.19 13.81
CA ALA A 26 -28.64 -5.21 14.85
C ALA A 26 -27.19 -5.49 15.30
N ALA A 27 -26.24 -5.54 14.36
CA ALA A 27 -24.82 -5.71 14.66
C ALA A 27 -24.23 -4.51 15.41
N ALA A 28 -24.55 -3.28 14.98
CA ALA A 28 -24.12 -2.05 15.65
C ALA A 28 -24.66 -1.96 17.09
N ALA A 29 -25.93 -2.31 17.28
CA ALA A 29 -26.56 -2.35 18.60
C ALA A 29 -25.88 -3.34 19.56
N LYS A 30 -25.46 -4.51 19.06
CA LYS A 30 -24.71 -5.49 19.87
C LYS A 30 -23.34 -4.99 20.32
N GLN A 31 -22.76 -4.02 19.64
CA GLN A 31 -21.48 -3.40 19.99
C GLN A 31 -21.65 -2.05 20.69
N GLU A 32 -22.88 -1.66 21.04
CA GLU A 32 -23.20 -0.38 21.68
C GLU A 32 -22.65 0.83 20.90
N GLN A 33 -22.68 0.74 19.57
CA GLN A 33 -22.14 1.75 18.66
C GLN A 33 -23.21 2.32 17.74
N ASP A 34 -23.04 3.58 17.33
CA ASP A 34 -23.82 4.16 16.24
C ASP A 34 -23.55 3.41 14.93
N LEU A 35 -24.58 3.27 14.09
CA LEU A 35 -24.48 2.56 12.81
C LEU A 35 -23.37 3.13 11.91
N SER A 36 -23.21 4.45 11.86
CA SER A 36 -22.20 5.09 11.03
C SER A 36 -20.78 4.79 11.54
N ALA A 37 -20.61 4.81 12.87
CA ALA A 37 -19.34 4.49 13.51
C ALA A 37 -18.98 3.01 13.31
N PHE A 38 -19.96 2.11 13.48
CA PHE A 38 -19.79 0.68 13.27
C PHE A 38 -19.38 0.36 11.82
N VAL A 39 -20.10 0.90 10.82
CA VAL A 39 -19.81 0.66 9.40
C VAL A 39 -18.44 1.22 9.02
N LEU A 40 -18.13 2.46 9.43
CA LEU A 40 -16.83 3.07 9.13
C LEU A 40 -15.68 2.29 9.78
N GLY A 41 -15.84 1.91 11.06
CA GLY A 41 -14.84 1.13 11.80
C GLY A 41 -14.55 -0.21 11.14
N THR A 42 -15.61 -0.97 10.85
CA THR A 42 -15.51 -2.30 10.22
C THR A 42 -14.90 -2.21 8.82
N ALA A 43 -15.30 -1.21 8.02
CA ALA A 43 -14.75 -0.99 6.69
C ALA A 43 -13.26 -0.62 6.75
N MET A 44 -12.86 0.23 7.72
CA MET A 44 -11.47 0.62 7.89
C MET A 44 -10.59 -0.55 8.35
N GLU A 45 -11.08 -1.35 9.29
CA GLU A 45 -10.38 -2.56 9.73
C GLU A 45 -10.16 -3.52 8.56
N ARG A 46 -11.22 -3.82 7.79
CA ARG A 46 -11.10 -4.72 6.64
C ARG A 46 -10.20 -4.15 5.55
N ALA A 47 -10.27 -2.86 5.27
CA ALA A 47 -9.40 -2.21 4.29
C ALA A 47 -7.92 -2.33 4.67
N ARG A 48 -7.59 -2.09 5.95
CA ARG A 48 -6.21 -2.29 6.45
C ARG A 48 -5.76 -3.73 6.31
N ALA A 49 -6.62 -4.69 6.65
CA ALA A 49 -6.30 -6.11 6.51
C ALA A 49 -6.02 -6.50 5.06
N ILE A 50 -6.82 -6.03 4.10
CA ILE A 50 -6.63 -6.30 2.66
C ILE A 50 -5.32 -5.68 2.15
N LEU A 51 -5.06 -4.42 2.49
CA LEU A 51 -3.83 -3.75 2.07
C LEU A 51 -2.60 -4.42 2.69
N LEU A 52 -2.70 -4.89 3.94
CA LEU A 52 -1.60 -5.61 4.58
C LEU A 52 -1.40 -7.00 3.95
N GLU A 53 -2.47 -7.72 3.60
CA GLU A 53 -2.39 -9.00 2.89
C GLU A 53 -1.60 -8.87 1.59
N ASP A 54 -1.77 -7.78 0.84
CA ASP A 54 -1.01 -7.52 -0.39
C ASP A 54 0.49 -7.28 -0.14
N HIS A 55 0.83 -6.78 1.04
CA HIS A 55 2.22 -6.53 1.45
C HIS A 55 2.89 -7.71 2.15
N VAL A 56 2.16 -8.77 2.51
CA VAL A 56 2.73 -9.94 3.19
C VAL A 56 3.12 -11.02 2.18
N LEU A 57 4.42 -11.21 2.00
CA LEU A 57 4.95 -12.39 1.33
C LEU A 57 4.77 -13.62 2.24
N ARG A 58 3.77 -14.45 1.92
CA ARG A 58 3.58 -15.76 2.55
C ARG A 58 4.58 -16.74 1.94
N LEU A 59 5.60 -17.12 2.71
CA LEU A 59 6.59 -18.12 2.30
C LEU A 59 6.16 -19.51 2.79
N SER A 60 6.29 -20.52 1.93
CA SER A 60 6.22 -21.92 2.37
C SER A 60 7.44 -22.25 3.25
N PRO A 61 7.40 -23.30 4.09
CA PRO A 61 8.55 -23.67 4.92
C PRO A 61 9.83 -23.87 4.11
N HIS A 62 9.73 -24.47 2.92
CA HIS A 62 10.86 -24.64 2.00
C HIS A 62 11.34 -23.31 1.40
N ALA A 63 10.44 -22.36 1.14
CA ALA A 63 10.81 -21.04 0.67
C ALA A 63 11.50 -20.20 1.76
N VAL A 64 11.11 -20.36 3.03
CA VAL A 64 11.80 -19.73 4.17
C VAL A 64 13.25 -20.21 4.26
N LEU A 65 13.49 -21.53 4.23
CA LEU A 65 14.85 -22.08 4.30
C LEU A 65 15.73 -21.64 3.13
N GLN A 66 15.17 -21.59 1.92
CA GLN A 66 15.88 -21.05 0.76
C GLN A 66 16.22 -19.57 0.93
N LEU A 67 15.30 -18.78 1.48
CA LEU A 67 15.53 -17.36 1.75
C LEU A 67 16.63 -17.17 2.79
N GLU A 68 16.58 -17.88 3.92
CA GLU A 68 17.60 -17.83 4.97
C GLU A 68 18.98 -18.20 4.41
N THR A 69 19.05 -19.30 3.66
CA THR A 69 20.30 -19.73 2.99
C THR A 69 20.84 -18.66 2.03
N ALA A 70 19.95 -18.00 1.29
CA ALA A 70 20.32 -16.93 0.36
C ALA A 70 20.77 -15.65 1.08
N LEU A 71 20.19 -15.34 2.25
CA LEU A 71 20.56 -14.18 3.06
C LEU A 71 21.90 -14.35 3.78
N ASP A 72 22.22 -15.58 4.20
CA ASP A 72 23.51 -15.91 4.85
C ASP A 72 24.69 -15.99 3.86
N SER A 73 24.40 -16.05 2.57
CA SER A 73 25.40 -16.13 1.50
C SER A 73 25.80 -14.74 0.99
N ASP A 74 27.07 -14.56 0.61
CA ASP A 74 27.49 -13.35 -0.09
C ASP A 74 26.80 -13.22 -1.45
N GLY A 75 26.36 -12.01 -1.76
CA GLY A 75 25.70 -11.71 -3.02
C GLY A 75 26.65 -11.85 -4.21
N VAL A 76 26.34 -12.76 -5.14
CA VAL A 76 27.09 -12.89 -6.41
C VAL A 76 26.55 -11.89 -7.42
N VAL A 77 27.44 -11.09 -8.01
CA VAL A 77 27.06 -10.16 -9.08
C VAL A 77 26.74 -10.94 -10.35
N VAL A 78 25.48 -10.90 -10.75
CA VAL A 78 25.03 -11.46 -12.03
C VAL A 78 25.34 -10.45 -13.15
N PRO A 79 26.20 -10.78 -14.14
CA PRO A 79 26.67 -9.83 -15.15
C PRO A 79 25.55 -9.11 -15.91
N GLN A 80 24.49 -9.84 -16.26
CA GLN A 80 23.33 -9.32 -16.99
C GLN A 80 22.52 -8.32 -16.15
N LEU A 81 22.39 -8.57 -14.84
CA LEU A 81 21.77 -7.61 -13.92
C LEU A 81 22.64 -6.35 -13.79
N ALA A 82 23.96 -6.52 -13.70
CA ALA A 82 24.87 -5.38 -13.61
C ALA A 82 24.79 -4.47 -14.84
N GLU A 83 24.71 -5.06 -16.04
CA GLU A 83 24.48 -4.32 -17.28
C GLU A 83 23.12 -3.60 -17.30
N LEU A 84 22.06 -4.28 -16.86
CA LEU A 84 20.73 -3.68 -16.77
C LEU A 84 20.72 -2.47 -15.83
N VAL A 85 21.27 -2.61 -14.62
CA VAL A 85 21.34 -1.53 -13.63
C VAL A 85 22.16 -0.34 -14.17
N ARG A 86 23.29 -0.61 -14.83
CA ARG A 86 24.09 0.45 -15.48
C ARG A 86 23.29 1.20 -16.55
N ARG A 87 22.56 0.48 -17.38
CA ARG A 87 21.73 1.08 -18.45
C ARG A 87 20.62 1.96 -17.89
N VAL A 88 19.89 1.48 -16.87
CA VAL A 88 18.79 2.24 -16.23
C VAL A 88 19.32 3.50 -15.53
N ARG A 89 20.41 3.38 -14.77
CA ARG A 89 21.05 4.55 -14.14
C ARG A 89 21.55 5.56 -15.17
N GLY A 90 22.09 5.09 -16.29
CA GLY A 90 22.52 5.93 -17.41
C GLY A 90 21.37 6.72 -18.05
N SER A 91 20.19 6.10 -18.22
CA SER A 91 19.00 6.77 -18.75
C SER A 91 18.44 7.84 -17.82
N ASP A 92 18.50 7.63 -16.50
CA ASP A 92 18.05 8.62 -15.51
C ASP A 92 18.98 9.85 -15.49
N SER A 93 20.29 9.65 -15.62
CA SER A 93 21.25 10.75 -15.73
C SER A 93 21.07 11.60 -17.00
N SER A 94 20.70 10.99 -18.13
CA SER A 94 20.40 11.73 -19.37
C SER A 94 19.11 12.55 -19.27
N ARG A 95 18.11 12.05 -18.53
CA ARG A 95 16.85 12.78 -18.27
C ARG A 95 17.07 14.00 -17.37
N GLY A 96 17.87 13.85 -16.31
CA GLY A 96 18.23 14.94 -15.40
C GLY A 96 19.11 16.03 -16.03
N MET A 97 19.90 15.70 -17.06
CA MET A 97 20.73 16.69 -17.80
C MET A 97 19.89 17.52 -18.78
N ALA A 98 18.89 16.92 -19.43
CA ALA A 98 17.97 17.62 -20.33
C ALA A 98 17.12 18.68 -19.58
N ASP A 99 16.61 18.34 -18.39
CA ASP A 99 15.85 19.29 -17.55
C ASP A 99 16.73 20.44 -17.03
N ARG A 100 18.01 20.19 -16.72
CA ARG A 100 18.94 21.23 -16.28
C ARG A 100 19.35 22.19 -17.40
N GLN A 101 19.51 21.70 -18.63
CA GLN A 101 19.79 22.57 -19.79
C GLN A 101 18.59 23.42 -20.19
N ALA A 102 17.35 22.93 -20.01
CA ALA A 102 16.14 23.70 -20.27
C ALA A 102 15.95 24.88 -19.30
N PHE A 103 16.48 24.78 -18.07
CA PHE A 103 16.40 25.84 -17.07
C PHE A 103 17.51 26.90 -17.21
N ALA A 104 18.64 26.56 -17.83
CA ALA A 104 19.76 27.49 -18.07
C ALA A 104 19.61 28.34 -19.35
N ALA A 105 18.56 28.08 -20.15
CA ALA A 105 18.24 28.80 -21.39
C ALA A 105 17.03 29.76 -21.24
N ARG A 106 16.63 30.07 -20.01
CA ARG A 106 15.61 31.07 -19.64
C ARG A 106 16.23 32.15 -18.78
#